data_AF-A0A522RZM3-F1
#
_entry.id   AF-A0A522RZM3-F1
#
_cell.length_a   1.000
_cell.length_b   1.000
_cell.length_c   1.000
_cell.angle_alpha   90.00
_cell.angle_beta   90.00
_cell.angle_gamma   90.00
#
_symmetry.space_group_name_H-M   'P 1'
#
loop_
_entity.id
_entity.type
_entity.pdbx_description
1 polymer ?
#
loop_
_entity_poly.entity_id
_entity_poly.type
_entity_poly.pdbx_seq_one_letter_code
_entity_poly.pdbx_strand_id
1 'polypeptide(L)'
;MSYETDILAKLRSALVGKKIIKVEYMNAADARRMGWCNRPIAIVTEGGTVLFPLADDEGNDGGALATSIPECETVGVLPAT
;
A
#
# COMPACT_ATOMS: atom_id res chain seq x y z
N MET A 1 16.44 14.81 17.56
CA MET A 1 16.02 14.47 16.17
C MET A 1 14.51 14.55 16.13
N SER A 2 13.90 15.21 15.13
CA SER A 2 12.44 15.29 15.04
C SER A 2 11.86 13.96 14.54
N TYR A 3 10.67 13.60 15.04
CA TYR A 3 9.91 12.40 14.64
C TYR A 3 9.82 12.20 13.12
N GLU A 4 9.62 13.30 12.39
CA GLU A 4 9.58 13.31 10.93
C GLU A 4 10.89 12.81 10.29
N THR A 5 12.04 13.25 10.79
CA THR A 5 13.35 12.85 10.27
C THR A 5 13.57 11.35 10.41
N ASP A 6 13.14 10.78 11.53
CA ASP A 6 13.32 9.36 11.83
C ASP A 6 12.43 8.48 10.94
N ILE A 7 11.19 8.90 10.67
CA ILE A 7 10.31 8.19 9.74
C ILE A 7 10.85 8.26 8.32
N LEU A 8 11.27 9.44 7.86
CA LEU A 8 11.82 9.62 6.52
C LEU A 8 13.08 8.78 6.33
N ALA A 9 13.94 8.68 7.34
CA ALA A 9 15.13 7.82 7.30
C ALA A 9 14.75 6.34 7.11
N LYS A 10 13.78 5.84 7.88
CA LYS A 10 13.28 4.45 7.75
C LYS A 10 12.67 4.19 6.37
N LEU A 11 11.77 5.07 5.91
CA LEU A 11 11.10 4.92 4.62
C LEU A 11 12.10 4.95 3.46
N ARG A 12 13.04 5.89 3.46
CA ARG A 12 14.07 5.99 2.41
C ARG A 12 14.93 4.73 2.38
N SER A 13 15.37 4.25 3.53
CA SER A 13 16.17 3.02 3.62
C SER A 13 15.41 1.79 3.13
N ALA A 14 14.11 1.70 3.44
CA ALA A 14 13.29 0.56 3.09
C ALA A 14 12.83 0.55 1.62
N LEU A 15 12.68 1.72 0.97
CA LEU A 15 12.00 1.85 -0.32
C LEU A 15 12.87 2.39 -1.46
N VAL A 16 13.77 3.33 -1.20
CA VAL A 16 14.52 4.01 -2.27
C VAL A 16 15.49 3.02 -2.93
N GLY A 17 15.41 2.94 -4.26
CA GLY A 17 16.23 2.03 -5.06
C GLY A 17 15.75 0.57 -5.04
N LYS A 18 14.68 0.24 -4.31
CA LYS A 18 14.10 -1.10 -4.33
C LYS A 18 13.29 -1.31 -5.60
N LYS A 19 13.51 -2.46 -6.24
CA LYS A 19 12.67 -2.92 -7.34
C LYS A 19 11.27 -3.29 -6.84
N ILE A 20 10.23 -2.80 -7.50
CA ILE A 20 8.87 -3.35 -7.36
C ILE A 20 8.83 -4.66 -8.15
N ILE A 21 8.51 -5.77 -7.47
CA ILE A 21 8.51 -7.12 -8.06
C ILE A 21 7.11 -7.68 -8.29
N LYS A 22 6.09 -7.09 -7.65
CA LYS A 22 4.69 -7.50 -7.80
C LYS A 22 3.75 -6.32 -7.52
N VAL A 23 2.68 -6.22 -8.31
CA VAL A 23 1.56 -5.29 -8.11
C VAL A 23 0.28 -6.09 -8.30
N GLU A 24 -0.55 -6.21 -7.27
CA GLU A 24 -1.79 -6.99 -7.30
C GLU A 24 -2.82 -6.41 -6.32
N TYR A 25 -4.10 -6.73 -6.48
CA TYR A 25 -5.05 -6.47 -5.40
C TYR A 25 -4.77 -7.39 -4.22
N MET A 26 -4.93 -6.87 -3.00
CA MET A 26 -4.93 -7.70 -1.80
C MET A 26 -5.91 -8.86 -1.99
N ASN A 27 -5.51 -10.08 -1.61
CA ASN A 27 -6.40 -11.23 -1.70
C ASN A 27 -7.45 -11.20 -0.56
N ALA A 28 -8.59 -11.84 -0.79
CA ALA A 28 -9.70 -11.82 0.17
C ALA A 28 -9.38 -12.52 1.50
N ALA A 29 -8.45 -13.48 1.52
CA ALA A 29 -8.07 -14.16 2.76
C ALA A 29 -7.27 -13.23 3.68
N ASP A 30 -6.35 -12.45 3.13
CA ASP A 30 -5.59 -11.45 3.88
C ASP A 30 -6.47 -10.30 4.35
N ALA A 31 -7.37 -9.79 3.52
CA ALA A 31 -8.34 -8.77 3.93
C ALA A 31 -9.17 -9.25 5.13
N ARG A 32 -9.74 -10.47 5.06
CA ARG A 32 -10.46 -11.06 6.20
C ARG A 32 -9.60 -11.23 7.44
N ARG A 33 -8.35 -11.66 7.29
CA ARG A 33 -7.41 -11.82 8.41
C ARG A 33 -7.06 -10.49 9.07
N MET A 34 -7.00 -9.42 8.29
CA MET A 34 -6.73 -8.05 8.75
C MET A 34 -7.99 -7.31 9.20
N GLY A 35 -9.17 -7.91 9.03
CA GLY A 35 -10.46 -7.28 9.35
C GLY A 35 -10.89 -6.19 8.36
N TRP A 36 -10.29 -6.16 7.16
CA TRP A 36 -10.58 -5.17 6.13
C TRP A 36 -11.79 -5.57 5.31
N CYS A 37 -12.65 -4.59 5.04
CA CYS A 37 -13.83 -4.74 4.19
C CYS A 37 -13.50 -4.55 2.72
N ASN A 38 -12.42 -3.84 2.42
CA ASN A 38 -11.97 -3.54 1.08
C ASN A 38 -10.54 -4.02 0.83
N ARG A 39 -10.22 -4.24 -0.45
CA ARG A 39 -8.97 -4.82 -0.95
C ARG A 39 -8.26 -3.79 -1.83
N PRO A 40 -7.27 -3.05 -1.28
CA PRO A 40 -6.53 -2.07 -2.05
C PRO A 40 -5.46 -2.76 -2.90
N ILE A 41 -4.79 -1.97 -3.74
CA ILE A 41 -3.59 -2.42 -4.42
C ILE A 41 -2.46 -2.68 -3.42
N ALA A 42 -1.77 -3.80 -3.59
CA ALA A 42 -0.58 -4.21 -2.88
C ALA A 42 0.63 -4.00 -3.79
N ILE A 43 1.58 -3.16 -3.37
CA ILE A 43 2.85 -2.96 -4.09
C ILE A 43 3.94 -3.67 -3.31
N VAL A 44 4.52 -4.72 -3.88
CA VAL A 44 5.54 -5.54 -3.23
C VAL A 44 6.92 -5.21 -3.78
N THR A 45 7.84 -4.86 -2.89
CA THR A 45 9.25 -4.62 -3.25
C THR A 45 10.08 -5.88 -3.13
N GLU A 46 11.22 -5.91 -3.82
CA GLU A 46 12.29 -6.84 -3.49
C GLU A 46 12.68 -6.65 -2.01
N GLY A 47 12.80 -7.77 -1.28
CA GLY A 47 12.94 -7.76 0.18
C GLY A 47 11.63 -7.93 0.96
N GLY A 48 10.48 -7.98 0.29
CA GLY A 48 9.21 -8.40 0.88
C GLY A 48 8.41 -7.30 1.58
N THR A 49 8.83 -6.03 1.51
CA THR A 49 8.02 -4.91 1.96
C THR A 49 6.77 -4.78 1.08
N VAL A 50 5.61 -4.59 1.71
CA VAL A 50 4.34 -4.37 1.02
C VAL A 50 3.79 -3.02 1.40
N LEU A 51 3.40 -2.23 0.39
CA LEU A 51 2.71 -0.95 0.57
C LEU A 51 1.23 -1.12 0.22
N PHE A 52 0.37 -0.59 1.09
CA PHE A 52 -1.06 -0.48 0.88
C PHE A 52 -1.48 0.99 1.03
N PRO A 53 -2.27 1.55 0.11
CA PRO A 53 -3.01 2.77 0.39
C PRO A 53 -4.07 2.48 1.48
N LEU A 54 -4.19 3.40 2.42
CA LEU A 54 -5.17 3.35 3.52
C LEU A 54 -6.21 4.43 3.31
N ALA A 55 -7.45 4.16 3.73
CA ALA A 55 -8.55 5.12 3.60
C ALA A 55 -8.46 6.25 4.64
N ASP A 56 -7.89 5.97 5.81
CA ASP A 56 -7.75 6.90 6.93
C ASP A 56 -6.40 6.75 7.66
N ASP A 57 -6.22 7.52 8.73
CA ASP A 57 -5.05 7.50 9.61
C ASP A 57 -5.12 6.43 10.73
N GLU A 58 -6.29 5.81 10.92
CA GLU A 58 -6.48 4.66 11.83
C GLU A 58 -5.91 3.37 11.23
N GLY A 59 -5.93 3.25 9.89
CA GLY A 59 -5.34 2.16 9.12
C GLY A 59 -6.16 0.88 9.10
N ASN A 60 -7.48 0.99 9.26
CA ASN A 60 -8.39 -0.14 9.39
C ASN A 60 -9.09 -0.53 8.08
N ASP A 61 -8.81 0.13 6.95
CA ASP A 61 -9.31 -0.29 5.64
C ASP A 61 -8.45 0.18 4.46
N GLY A 62 -8.64 -0.47 3.31
CA GLY A 62 -7.96 -0.16 2.07
C GLY A 62 -8.48 1.10 1.37
N GLY A 63 -7.57 1.99 1.00
CA GLY A 63 -7.86 3.21 0.25
C GLY A 63 -7.56 3.11 -1.25
N ALA A 64 -7.97 4.14 -2.00
CA ALA A 64 -7.56 4.30 -3.39
C ALA A 64 -6.15 4.93 -3.49
N LEU A 65 -5.47 4.70 -4.61
CA LEU A 65 -4.17 5.30 -4.91
C LEU A 65 -4.27 6.21 -6.13
N ALA A 66 -3.92 7.48 -5.97
CA ALA A 66 -3.74 8.39 -7.10
C ALA A 66 -2.42 8.07 -7.82
N THR A 67 -2.42 8.07 -9.15
CA THR A 67 -1.22 7.82 -9.96
C THR A 67 -1.10 8.82 -11.10
N SER A 68 0.12 8.96 -11.63
CA SER A 68 0.41 9.74 -12.84
C SER A 68 0.53 8.86 -14.09
N ILE A 69 0.08 7.60 -14.03
CA ILE A 69 0.11 6.69 -15.18
C ILE A 69 -0.99 7.15 -16.15
N PRO A 70 -0.68 7.38 -17.44
CA PRO A 70 -1.68 7.76 -18.42
C PRO A 70 -2.85 6.78 -18.42
N GLU A 71 -4.08 7.30 -18.39
CA GLU A 71 -5.33 6.52 -18.39
C GLU A 71 -5.55 5.65 -17.14
N CYS A 72 -4.77 5.87 -16.07
CA CYS A 72 -4.90 5.19 -14.79
C CYS A 72 -4.67 6.17 -13.62
N GLU A 73 -5.35 7.31 -13.65
CA GLU A 73 -5.18 8.39 -12.67
C GLU A 73 -5.56 7.95 -11.25
N THR A 74 -6.45 6.96 -11.14
CA THR A 74 -6.88 6.38 -9.87
C THR A 74 -6.89 4.85 -9.94
N VAL A 75 -6.16 4.22 -9.03
CA VAL A 75 -6.28 2.78 -8.75
C VAL A 75 -7.27 2.63 -7.60
N GLY A 76 -8.46 2.12 -7.92
CA GLY A 76 -9.57 1.95 -6.97
C GLY A 76 -9.37 0.79 -6.00
N VAL A 77 -10.42 0.50 -5.24
CA VAL A 77 -10.45 -0.56 -4.22
C VAL A 77 -11.50 -1.60 -4.58
N LEU A 78 -11.20 -2.88 -4.38
CA LEU A 78 -12.17 -3.95 -4.60
C LEU A 78 -12.90 -4.33 -3.32
N PRO A 79 -14.16 -4.78 -3.39
CA PRO A 79 -14.81 -5.43 -2.25
C PRO A 79 -14.03 -6.67 -1.79
N ALA A 80 -14.04 -6.96 -0.48
CA ALA A 80 -13.44 -8.18 0.07
C ALA A 80 -14.25 -9.46 -0.19
N THR A 81 -15.43 -9.34 -0.81
CA THR A 81 -16.36 -10.44 -1.16
C THR A 81 -15.82 -11.35 -2.25
#